data_AF-A0A7Z9MKS4-F1
#
_entry.id   AF-A0A7Z9MKS4-F1
#
_cell.length_a   1.000
_cell.length_b   1.000
_cell.length_c   1.000
_cell.angle_alpha   90.00
_cell.angle_beta   90.00
_cell.angle_gamma   90.00
#
_symmetry.space_group_name_H-M   'P 1'
#
loop_
_entity.id
_entity.type
_entity.pdbx_description
1 polymer ?
#
loop_
_entity_poly.entity_id
_entity_poly.type
_entity_poly.pdbx_seq_one_letter_code
_entity_poly.pdbx_strand_id
1 'polypeptide(L)'
;MTQRWVFDPKWGVPFANRLYTARPPGILDVPLDMKVDAVGIADPQTPVGAKGIGEPPVGAGGAALTSAVADAMGGHCLCRTPLTPDIILMELEGLKQPFHLEQHIG
;
A
#
# COMPACT_ATOMS: atom_id res chain seq x y z
N MET A 1 -5.35 -1.37 0.00
CA MET A 1 -4.43 -2.23 -0.80
C MET A 1 -5.00 -2.59 -2.18
N THR A 2 -5.76 -1.72 -2.84
CA THR A 2 -6.46 -2.04 -4.11
C THR A 2 -5.99 -1.23 -5.32
N GLN A 3 -5.39 -0.06 -5.07
CA GLN A 3 -5.03 0.90 -6.11
C GLN A 3 -3.77 0.44 -6.86
N ARG A 4 -3.87 0.39 -8.19
CA ARG A 4 -2.75 0.12 -9.11
C ARG A 4 -2.97 0.81 -10.44
N TRP A 5 -1.87 1.15 -11.11
CA TRP A 5 -1.91 1.56 -12.50
C TRP A 5 -1.92 0.33 -13.41
N VAL A 6 -2.76 0.36 -14.44
CA VAL A 6 -2.87 -0.71 -15.43
C VAL A 6 -2.95 -0.06 -16.81
N PHE A 7 -2.11 -0.51 -17.72
CA PHE A 7 -2.00 -0.01 -19.09
C PHE A 7 -2.11 -1.16 -20.08
N ASP A 8 -2.71 -0.88 -21.25
CA ASP A 8 -2.70 -1.80 -22.39
C ASP A 8 -1.27 -1.92 -22.97
N PRO A 9 -0.66 -3.12 -23.03
CA PRO A 9 0.69 -3.30 -23.58
C PRO A 9 0.85 -2.90 -25.05
N LYS A 10 -0.23 -2.97 -25.85
CA LYS A 10 -0.17 -2.68 -27.29
C LYS A 10 -0.27 -1.19 -27.59
N TRP A 11 -1.09 -0.47 -26.82
CA TRP A 11 -1.49 0.91 -27.13
C TRP A 11 -1.16 1.93 -26.02
N GLY A 12 -0.70 1.48 -24.85
CA GLY A 12 -0.36 2.35 -23.72
C GLY A 12 -1.56 3.04 -23.07
N VAL A 13 -2.79 2.60 -23.35
CA VAL A 13 -4.01 3.24 -22.85
C VAL A 13 -4.22 2.88 -21.38
N PRO A 14 -4.47 3.85 -20.48
CA PRO A 14 -4.71 3.59 -19.07
C PRO A 14 -6.11 3.00 -18.84
N PHE A 15 -6.19 1.90 -18.09
CA PHE A 15 -7.45 1.29 -17.68
C PHE A 15 -7.97 1.84 -16.34
N ALA A 16 -7.06 2.23 -15.45
CA ALA A 16 -7.38 2.76 -14.11
C ALA A 16 -7.72 4.27 -14.12
N ASN A 17 -8.43 4.75 -15.15
CA ASN A 17 -8.74 6.17 -15.34
C ASN A 17 -10.14 6.60 -14.83
N ARG A 18 -10.89 5.70 -14.19
CA ARG A 18 -12.22 5.97 -13.62
C ARG A 18 -12.26 5.50 -12.17
N LEU A 19 -13.11 6.09 -11.33
CA LEU A 19 -13.18 5.72 -9.89
C LEU A 19 -13.51 4.24 -9.69
N TYR A 20 -14.40 3.65 -10.50
CA TYR A 20 -14.73 2.23 -10.37
C TYR A 20 -13.59 1.30 -10.80
N THR A 21 -12.68 1.73 -11.69
CA THR A 21 -11.51 0.92 -12.10
C THR A 21 -10.32 1.16 -11.21
N ALA A 22 -10.07 2.40 -10.78
CA ALA A 22 -9.03 2.76 -9.83
C ALA A 22 -9.31 2.24 -8.41
N ARG A 23 -10.60 2.01 -8.07
CA ARG A 23 -11.10 1.53 -6.78
C ARG A 23 -10.40 2.19 -5.58
N PRO A 24 -10.55 3.52 -5.39
CA PRO A 24 -10.19 4.11 -4.11
C PRO A 24 -11.03 3.45 -3.00
N PRO A 25 -10.47 3.30 -1.79
CA PRO A 25 -11.19 2.71 -0.68
C PRO A 25 -12.45 3.52 -0.36
N GLY A 26 -13.56 2.82 -0.15
CA GLY A 26 -14.81 3.38 0.35
C GLY A 26 -14.87 3.38 1.88
N ILE A 27 -15.97 3.89 2.44
CA ILE A 27 -16.14 3.97 3.90
C ILE A 27 -16.11 2.60 4.60
N LEU A 28 -16.55 1.54 3.90
CA LEU A 28 -16.56 0.18 4.43
C LEU A 28 -15.18 -0.51 4.37
N ASP A 29 -14.18 0.09 3.71
CA ASP A 29 -12.82 -0.43 3.68
C ASP A 29 -11.96 0.09 4.86
N VAL A 30 -12.50 1.02 5.65
CA VAL A 30 -11.81 1.61 6.80
C VAL A 30 -12.10 0.80 8.06
N PRO A 31 -11.08 0.46 8.88
CA PRO A 31 -11.29 -0.19 10.17
C PRO A 31 -12.24 0.60 11.08
N LEU A 32 -13.11 -0.11 11.80
CA LEU A 32 -14.05 0.52 12.76
C LEU A 32 -13.35 1.21 13.93
N ASP A 33 -12.19 0.68 14.34
CA ASP A 33 -11.35 1.25 15.40
C ASP A 33 -10.03 1.73 14.82
N MET A 34 -9.89 3.05 14.67
CA MET A 34 -8.67 3.72 14.22
C MET A 34 -8.06 4.49 15.39
N LYS A 35 -6.92 4.01 15.89
CA LYS A 35 -6.19 4.63 17.00
C LYS A 35 -5.22 5.67 16.46
N VAL A 36 -5.16 6.81 17.13
CA VAL A 36 -4.21 7.89 16.85
C VAL A 36 -3.53 8.30 18.15
N ASP A 37 -2.25 8.63 18.06
CA ASP A 37 -1.47 9.14 19.18
C ASP A 37 -0.43 10.15 18.68
N ALA A 38 0.06 10.99 19.57
CA ALA A 38 1.09 11.99 19.30
C ALA A 38 2.23 11.86 20.31
N VAL A 39 3.45 11.76 19.79
CA VAL A 39 4.66 11.60 20.62
C VAL A 39 4.97 12.88 21.43
N GLY A 40 4.42 14.03 21.04
CA GLY A 40 4.54 15.28 21.80
C GLY A 40 5.94 15.92 21.80
N ILE A 41 6.82 15.53 20.88
CA ILE A 41 8.17 16.10 20.76
C ILE A 41 8.13 17.36 19.89
N ALA A 42 8.36 18.51 20.51
CA ALA A 42 8.40 19.80 19.84
C ALA A 42 9.63 19.93 18.91
N ASP A 43 9.47 20.67 17.82
CA ASP A 43 10.57 21.07 16.95
C ASP A 43 11.32 22.30 17.49
N PRO A 44 12.62 22.23 17.80
CA PRO A 44 13.35 23.40 18.29
C PRO A 44 13.56 24.49 17.24
N GLN A 45 13.37 24.19 15.95
CA GLN A 45 13.61 25.14 14.86
C GLN A 45 12.37 25.95 14.46
N THR A 46 11.18 25.58 14.96
CA THR A 46 9.94 26.31 14.65
C THR A 46 9.45 27.09 15.87
N PRO A 47 8.93 28.32 15.69
CA PRO A 47 8.56 29.21 16.80
C PRO A 47 7.42 28.66 17.67
N VAL A 48 6.69 27.66 17.18
CA VAL A 48 5.56 27.01 17.87
C VAL A 48 5.80 25.51 18.11
N GLY A 49 6.98 24.98 17.78
CA GLY A 49 7.30 23.57 17.97
C GLY A 49 6.58 22.59 17.03
N ALA A 50 5.90 23.08 15.99
CA ALA A 50 5.14 22.25 15.06
C ALA A 50 6.03 21.48 14.08
N LYS A 51 5.53 20.30 13.64
CA LYS A 51 6.13 19.42 12.64
C LYS A 51 5.10 19.05 11.56
N GLY A 52 5.56 18.75 10.36
CA GLY A 52 4.70 18.22 9.29
C GLY A 52 4.27 16.78 9.58
N ILE A 53 2.97 16.50 9.46
CA ILE A 53 2.38 15.17 9.76
C ILE A 53 1.53 14.59 8.61
N GLY A 54 1.38 15.30 7.49
CA GLY A 54 0.51 14.86 6.39
C GLY A 54 0.99 13.59 5.69
N GLU A 55 2.29 13.50 5.40
CA GLU A 55 2.89 12.39 4.64
C GLU A 55 3.35 11.20 5.50
N PRO A 56 3.94 11.37 6.70
CA PRO A 56 4.48 10.25 7.46
C PRO A 56 3.51 9.07 7.70
N PRO A 57 2.22 9.30 8.03
CA PRO A 57 1.26 8.21 8.20
C PRO A 57 1.00 7.41 6.91
N VAL A 58 1.18 8.01 5.73
CA VAL A 58 0.93 7.34 4.44
C VAL A 58 1.95 6.23 4.20
N GLY A 59 3.23 6.54 4.36
CA GLY A 59 4.32 5.57 4.20
C GLY A 59 4.32 4.53 5.32
N ALA A 60 4.21 4.98 6.57
CA ALA A 60 4.17 4.10 7.74
C ALA A 60 2.97 3.14 7.70
N GLY A 61 1.80 3.62 7.30
CA GLY A 61 0.60 2.80 7.14
C GLY A 61 0.78 1.73 6.05
N GLY A 62 1.38 2.09 4.92
CA GLY A 62 1.70 1.13 3.86
C GLY A 62 2.63 0.01 4.34
N ALA A 63 3.71 0.35 5.04
CA ALA A 63 4.66 -0.62 5.58
C ALA A 63 4.06 -1.50 6.69
N ALA A 64 3.22 -0.93 7.56
CA ALA A 64 2.51 -1.68 8.59
C ALA A 64 1.59 -2.74 7.99
N LEU A 65 0.83 -2.37 6.94
CA LEU A 65 -0.05 -3.31 6.22
C LEU A 65 0.73 -4.44 5.54
N THR A 66 1.83 -4.15 4.83
CA THR A 66 2.63 -5.20 4.19
C THR A 66 3.29 -6.12 5.20
N SER A 67 3.73 -5.57 6.35
CA SER A 67 4.32 -6.36 7.44
C SER A 67 3.28 -7.28 8.09
N ALA A 68 2.07 -6.78 8.34
CA ALA A 68 0.98 -7.59 8.90
C ALA A 68 0.56 -8.73 7.97
N VAL A 69 0.53 -8.50 6.65
CA VAL A 69 0.26 -9.56 5.68
C VAL A 69 1.40 -10.58 5.64
N ALA A 70 2.66 -10.14 5.64
CA ALA A 70 3.81 -11.04 5.67
C ALA A 70 3.82 -11.92 6.93
N ASP A 71 3.52 -11.34 8.10
CA ASP A 71 3.37 -12.05 9.36
C ASP A 71 2.25 -13.10 9.29
N ALA A 72 1.07 -12.73 8.77
CA ALA A 72 -0.05 -13.64 8.56
C ALA A 72 0.27 -14.79 7.56
N MET A 73 1.23 -14.57 6.66
CA MET A 73 1.73 -15.58 5.72
C MET A 73 2.89 -16.42 6.27
N GLY A 74 3.16 -16.37 7.58
CA GLY A 74 4.24 -17.14 8.21
C GLY A 74 5.63 -16.54 7.96
N GLY A 75 5.72 -15.22 7.78
CA GLY A 75 6.97 -14.51 7.51
C GLY A 75 7.35 -14.41 6.03
N HIS A 76 6.51 -14.89 5.11
CA HIS A 76 6.77 -14.81 3.68
C HIS A 76 6.47 -13.42 3.12
N CYS A 77 7.50 -12.71 2.63
CA CYS A 77 7.35 -11.41 1.99
C CYS A 77 6.99 -11.56 0.52
N LEU A 78 5.80 -11.08 0.14
CA LEU A 78 5.44 -10.91 -1.27
C LEU A 78 6.19 -9.77 -1.96
N CYS A 79 6.84 -8.90 -1.18
CA CYS A 79 7.78 -7.85 -1.61
C CYS A 79 7.30 -7.03 -2.83
N ARG A 80 5.99 -6.80 -2.90
CA ARG A 80 5.30 -6.03 -3.93
C ARG A 80 4.11 -5.29 -3.35
N THR A 81 3.67 -4.26 -4.05
CA THR A 81 2.38 -3.60 -3.79
C THR A 81 1.63 -3.38 -5.11
N PRO A 82 0.30 -3.36 -5.09
CA PRO A 82 -0.57 -3.68 -3.95
C PRO A 82 -0.63 -5.19 -3.62
N LEU A 83 -1.06 -5.55 -2.41
CA LEU A 83 -1.38 -6.92 -1.99
C LEU A 83 -2.90 -7.13 -2.10
N THR A 84 -3.39 -7.30 -3.33
CA THR A 84 -4.81 -7.57 -3.57
C THR A 84 -5.14 -9.05 -3.29
N PRO A 85 -6.42 -9.41 -3.02
CA PRO A 85 -6.79 -10.79 -2.70
C PRO A 85 -6.38 -11.81 -3.77
N ASP A 86 -6.40 -11.46 -5.05
CA ASP A 86 -5.92 -12.30 -6.15
C ASP A 86 -4.42 -12.59 -6.04
N ILE A 87 -3.61 -11.61 -5.65
CA ILE A 87 -2.16 -11.79 -5.48
C ILE A 87 -1.87 -12.71 -4.29
N ILE A 88 -2.57 -12.51 -3.17
CA ILE A 88 -2.42 -13.34 -1.98
C ILE A 88 -2.87 -14.77 -2.29
N LEU A 89 -4.00 -14.96 -2.96
CA LEU A 89 -4.52 -16.26 -3.33
C LEU A 89 -3.58 -17.01 -4.29
N MET A 90 -3.07 -16.33 -5.32
CA MET A 90 -2.10 -16.92 -6.25
C MET A 90 -0.86 -17.44 -5.52
N GLU A 91 -0.36 -16.70 -4.54
CA GLU A 91 0.79 -17.14 -3.75
C GLU A 91 0.47 -18.37 -2.90
N LEU A 92 -0.69 -18.36 -2.22
CA LEU A 92 -1.14 -19.50 -1.40
C LEU A 92 -1.35 -20.78 -2.23
N GLU A 93 -1.75 -20.63 -3.50
CA GLU A 93 -1.90 -21.73 -4.46
C GLU A 93 -0.58 -22.13 -5.14
N GLY A 94 0.52 -21.42 -4.89
CA GLY A 94 1.82 -21.68 -5.52
C GLY A 94 1.83 -21.39 -7.03
N LEU A 95 0.92 -20.54 -7.51
CA LEU A 95 0.83 -20.18 -8.92
C LEU A 95 1.95 -19.22 -9.31
N LYS A 96 2.53 -19.47 -10.49
CA LYS A 96 3.55 -18.58 -11.04
C LYS A 96 2.92 -17.23 -11.38
N GLN A 97 3.49 -16.15 -10.84
CA GLN A 97 2.97 -14.82 -11.12
C GLN A 97 3.09 -14.50 -12.63
N PRO A 98 2.02 -13.98 -13.25
CA PRO A 98 2.01 -13.73 -14.70
C PRO A 98 2.91 -12.56 -15.11
N PHE A 99 3.19 -11.64 -14.17
CA PHE A 99 4.03 -10.47 -14.40
C PHE A 99 4.94 -10.26 -13.19
N HIS A 100 6.25 -10.32 -13.43
CA HIS A 100 7.27 -9.96 -12.45
C HIS A 100 7.72 -8.52 -12.75
N LEU A 101 7.74 -7.66 -11.73
CA LEU A 101 8.49 -6.42 -11.83
C LEU A 101 9.96 -6.81 -11.64
N GLU A 102 10.79 -6.74 -12.69
CA GLU A 102 12.23 -6.75 -12.46
C GLU A 102 12.54 -5.49 -11.65
N GLN A 103 12.73 -5.66 -10.34
CA GLN A 103 13.32 -4.62 -9.53
C GLN A 103 14.74 -4.44 -10.04
N HIS A 104 14.97 -3.37 -10.81
CA HIS A 104 16.30 -2.82 -11.00
C HIS A 104 16.79 -2.37 -9.63
N ILE A 105 17.46 -3.28 -8.92
CA ILE A 105 18.32 -2.98 -7.81
C ILE A 105 19.50 -2.23 -8.44
N GLY A 106 19.50 -0.91 -8.29
CA GLY A 106 20.70 -0.11 -8.50
C GLY A 106 21.74 -0.39 -7.43
#